data_AF-A0A7J2RJ31-F1
#
_entry.id   AF-A0A7J2RJ31-F1
#
_cell.length_a   1.000
_cell.length_b   1.000
_cell.length_c   1.000
_cell.angle_alpha   90.00
_cell.angle_beta   90.00
_cell.angle_gamma   90.00
#
_symmetry.space_group_name_H-M   'P 1'
#
loop_
_entity.id
_entity.type
_entity.pdbx_description
1 polymer ?
#
loop_
_entity_poly.entity_id
_entity_poly.type
_entity_poly.pdbx_seq_one_letter_code
_entity_poly.pdbx_strand_id
1 'polypeptide(L)'
;MEIQKKLIAPCAKFIHQSDTVQVDYGALLRRLILFDSYILQSIRLKEIPYLVELFGFDGLIELLNSGALKIYCDANTTGQTGQTAIESRVKKGILPLGSYSFSTIRAHGYNTYFISCLKNLDNIKGLSSSQGLKVKEAVVAANITKPENAGIQTLGQLKNDLVSNSSTIKLLIKKTLRDHYGVDPNSKEFFVKIHQIDDDDFRSETNIGNIFNLDKEKVHKVVQKALLSLGGLNQRIEEMNVYQAISGFMR
;
A
#
# COMPACT_ATOMS: atom_id res chain seq x y z
N MET A 1 -1.17 7.31 25.83
CA MET A 1 -0.44 6.73 24.69
C MET A 1 -0.92 7.45 23.44
N GLU A 2 -0.12 8.34 22.87
CA GLU A 2 -0.53 9.30 21.81
C GLU A 2 -0.92 8.65 20.47
N ILE A 3 -0.50 7.41 20.21
CA ILE A 3 -0.74 6.71 18.94
C ILE A 3 -2.23 6.52 18.60
N GLN A 4 -3.10 6.41 19.61
CA GLN A 4 -4.54 6.19 19.42
C GLN A 4 -5.28 7.43 18.91
N LYS A 5 -4.65 8.62 18.97
CA LYS A 5 -5.24 9.89 18.52
C LYS A 5 -5.07 10.13 17.03
N LYS A 6 -4.17 9.39 16.37
CA LYS A 6 -3.86 9.57 14.95
C LYS A 6 -4.14 8.30 14.16
N LEU A 7 -4.68 8.46 12.96
CA LEU A 7 -4.91 7.35 12.04
C LEU A 7 -4.20 7.61 10.71
N ILE A 8 -3.50 6.61 10.19
CA ILE A 8 -3.07 6.58 8.79
C ILE A 8 -3.83 5.50 8.02
N ALA A 9 -4.59 5.91 6.99
CA ALA A 9 -5.39 4.99 6.19
C ALA A 9 -5.83 5.61 4.85
N PRO A 10 -6.13 4.82 3.81
CA PRO A 10 -6.75 5.33 2.59
C PRO A 10 -8.27 5.43 2.78
N CYS A 11 -8.90 6.45 2.22
CA CYS A 11 -10.37 6.56 2.16
C CYS A 11 -10.95 6.23 0.78
N ALA A 12 -10.12 5.82 -0.17
CA ALA A 12 -10.56 5.60 -1.54
C ALA A 12 -9.97 4.32 -2.15
N LYS A 13 -10.60 3.87 -3.23
CA LYS A 13 -10.11 2.79 -4.09
C LYS A 13 -9.84 3.33 -5.49
N PHE A 14 -8.75 2.89 -6.10
CA PHE A 14 -8.44 3.25 -7.48
C PHE A 14 -9.30 2.43 -8.46
N ILE A 15 -9.90 3.10 -9.43
CA ILE A 15 -10.64 2.48 -10.53
C ILE A 15 -9.75 2.55 -11.78
N HIS A 16 -9.18 1.40 -12.17
CA HIS A 16 -8.24 1.31 -13.28
C HIS A 16 -8.82 1.73 -14.63
N GLN A 17 -10.10 1.44 -14.89
CA GLN A 17 -10.75 1.66 -16.19
C GLN A 17 -10.90 3.15 -16.53
N SER A 18 -11.18 3.97 -15.51
CA SER A 18 -11.43 5.41 -15.67
C SER A 18 -10.25 6.27 -15.21
N ASP A 19 -9.19 5.67 -14.67
CA ASP A 19 -8.12 6.38 -13.97
C ASP A 19 -8.70 7.38 -12.93
N THR A 20 -9.69 6.93 -12.16
CA THR A 20 -10.32 7.73 -11.10
C THR A 20 -10.25 7.01 -9.76
N VAL A 21 -10.76 7.65 -8.72
CA VAL A 21 -10.92 7.04 -7.40
C VAL A 21 -12.38 7.00 -7.01
N GLN A 22 -12.76 5.96 -6.27
CA GLN A 22 -14.03 5.88 -5.56
C GLN A 22 -13.76 6.18 -4.09
N VAL A 23 -14.26 7.32 -3.61
CA VAL A 23 -14.11 7.75 -2.20
C VAL A 23 -15.20 7.11 -1.34
N ASP A 24 -14.82 6.53 -0.21
CA ASP A 24 -15.72 6.10 0.86
C ASP A 24 -15.91 7.27 1.84
N TYR A 25 -16.94 8.08 1.58
CA TYR A 25 -17.28 9.24 2.42
C TYR A 25 -17.62 8.84 3.85
N GLY A 26 -18.22 7.66 4.05
CA GLY A 26 -18.54 7.17 5.39
C GLY A 26 -17.28 6.88 6.20
N ALA A 27 -16.29 6.22 5.58
CA ALA A 27 -15.00 5.98 6.21
C ALA A 27 -14.26 7.29 6.49
N LEU A 28 -14.25 8.21 5.53
CA LEU A 28 -13.64 9.54 5.68
C LEU A 28 -14.19 10.30 6.89
N LEU A 29 -15.52 10.49 6.96
CA LEU A 29 -16.17 11.25 8.03
C LEU A 29 -15.94 10.60 9.40
N ARG A 30 -16.10 9.28 9.51
CA ARG A 30 -15.85 8.55 10.76
C ARG A 30 -14.42 8.78 11.27
N ARG A 31 -13.44 8.81 10.37
CA ARG A 31 -12.03 8.98 10.76
C ARG A 31 -11.72 10.41 11.20
N LEU A 32 -12.29 11.40 10.53
CA LEU A 32 -12.15 12.80 10.95
C LEU A 32 -12.82 13.08 12.31
N ILE A 33 -13.87 12.33 12.65
CA ILE A 33 -14.58 12.48 13.94
C ILE A 33 -13.87 11.71 15.07
N LEU A 34 -13.37 10.50 14.78
CA LEU A 34 -12.83 9.60 15.82
C LEU A 34 -11.36 9.87 16.19
N PHE A 35 -10.63 10.62 15.37
CA PHE A 35 -9.20 10.86 15.55
C PHE A 35 -8.90 12.35 15.50
N ASP A 36 -8.03 12.81 16.40
CA ASP A 36 -7.53 14.19 16.43
C ASP A 36 -6.80 14.55 15.12
N SER A 37 -6.17 13.55 14.47
CA SER A 37 -5.53 13.74 13.16
C SER A 37 -5.68 12.50 12.28
N TYR A 38 -6.22 12.70 11.09
CA TYR A 38 -6.32 11.71 10.04
C TYR A 38 -5.29 11.99 8.95
N ILE A 39 -4.35 11.06 8.77
CA ILE A 39 -3.40 11.02 7.66
C ILE A 39 -4.02 10.22 6.51
N LEU A 40 -4.49 10.93 5.49
CA LEU A 40 -5.00 10.34 4.27
C LEU A 40 -3.86 9.76 3.44
N GLN A 41 -3.81 8.43 3.33
CA GLN A 41 -2.98 7.75 2.33
C GLN A 41 -3.61 7.95 0.95
N SER A 42 -3.09 8.92 0.22
CA SER A 42 -3.69 9.41 -1.00
C SER A 42 -3.25 8.63 -2.23
N ILE A 43 -4.21 8.39 -3.11
CA ILE A 43 -4.03 7.86 -4.46
C ILE A 43 -3.84 9.06 -5.39
N ARG A 44 -2.59 9.54 -5.47
CA ARG A 44 -2.18 10.63 -6.38
C ARG A 44 -2.96 11.94 -6.20
N LEU A 45 -3.45 12.23 -4.99
CA LEU A 45 -4.29 13.39 -4.67
C LEU A 45 -5.65 13.41 -5.36
N LYS A 46 -6.08 12.30 -5.96
CA LYS A 46 -7.36 12.21 -6.68
C LYS A 46 -8.58 12.26 -5.75
N GLU A 47 -8.39 12.15 -4.44
CA GLU A 47 -9.44 12.33 -3.44
C GLU A 47 -9.80 13.79 -3.19
N ILE A 48 -8.87 14.72 -3.41
CA ILE A 48 -9.04 16.13 -3.04
C ILE A 48 -10.25 16.80 -3.73
N PRO A 49 -10.54 16.58 -5.04
CA PRO A 49 -11.74 17.13 -5.65
C PRO A 49 -13.04 16.68 -4.95
N TYR A 50 -13.10 15.43 -4.47
CA TYR A 50 -14.25 14.91 -3.72
C TYR A 50 -14.34 15.48 -2.30
N LEU A 51 -13.22 15.85 -1.70
CA LEU A 51 -13.20 16.57 -0.42
C LEU A 51 -13.72 18.00 -0.58
N VAL A 52 -13.36 18.68 -1.68
CA VAL A 52 -13.93 19.98 -2.02
C VAL A 52 -15.45 19.88 -2.23
N GLU A 53 -15.91 18.83 -2.93
CA GLU A 53 -17.34 18.58 -3.11
C GLU A 53 -18.07 18.38 -1.77
N LEU A 54 -17.46 17.63 -0.84
CA LEU A 54 -18.08 17.31 0.44
C LEU A 54 -18.07 18.46 1.45
N PHE A 55 -16.94 19.18 1.58
CA PHE A 55 -16.75 20.19 2.62
C PHE A 55 -16.81 21.64 2.11
N GLY A 56 -16.85 21.84 0.79
CA GLY A 56 -16.64 23.13 0.18
C GLY A 56 -15.17 23.58 0.26
N PHE A 57 -14.90 24.74 -0.33
CA PHE A 57 -13.57 25.35 -0.33
C PHE A 57 -13.09 25.67 1.08
N ASP A 58 -13.86 26.46 1.85
CA ASP A 58 -13.44 26.95 3.16
C ASP A 58 -13.27 25.80 4.16
N GLY A 59 -14.20 24.83 4.15
CA GLY A 59 -14.14 23.65 5.03
C GLY A 59 -12.92 22.78 4.77
N LEU A 60 -12.53 22.55 3.51
CA LEU A 60 -11.30 21.81 3.21
C LEU A 60 -10.05 22.57 3.69
N ILE A 61 -9.99 23.89 3.47
CA ILE A 61 -8.85 24.70 3.90
C ILE A 61 -8.72 24.66 5.43
N GLU A 62 -9.82 24.79 6.16
CA GLU A 62 -9.83 24.69 7.63
C GLU A 62 -9.37 23.30 8.11
N LEU A 63 -9.84 22.21 7.49
CA LEU A 63 -9.41 20.85 7.83
C LEU A 63 -7.90 20.63 7.64
N LEU A 64 -7.34 21.13 6.54
CA LEU A 64 -5.90 21.00 6.25
C LEU A 64 -5.05 21.86 7.19
N ASN A 65 -5.49 23.09 7.46
CA ASN A 65 -4.77 24.05 8.30
C ASN A 65 -4.82 23.69 9.79
N SER A 66 -5.94 23.15 10.29
CA SER A 66 -6.08 22.70 11.68
C SER A 66 -5.20 21.48 12.01
N GLY A 67 -4.77 20.74 10.99
CA GLY A 67 -4.04 19.48 11.17
C GLY A 67 -4.93 18.27 11.47
N ALA A 68 -6.24 18.46 11.50
CA ALA A 68 -7.22 17.37 11.56
C ALA A 68 -7.11 16.45 10.34
N LEU A 69 -6.76 17.01 9.17
CA LEU A 69 -6.42 16.27 7.96
C LEU A 69 -4.97 16.53 7.54
N LYS A 70 -4.20 15.46 7.39
CA LYS A 70 -2.86 15.45 6.80
C LYS A 70 -2.84 14.55 5.57
N ILE A 71 -1.92 14.81 4.65
CA ILE A 71 -1.83 14.08 3.38
C ILE A 71 -0.54 13.26 3.37
N TYR A 72 -0.64 11.97 3.07
CA TYR A 72 0.50 11.13 2.71
C TYR A 72 0.35 10.73 1.25
N CYS A 73 1.17 11.30 0.37
CA CYS A 73 1.14 11.00 -1.06
C CYS A 73 2.52 10.55 -1.55
N ASP A 74 2.70 9.23 -1.63
CA ASP A 74 3.96 8.59 -1.98
C ASP A 74 3.69 7.32 -2.80
N ALA A 75 4.67 6.92 -3.62
CA ALA A 75 4.60 5.72 -4.46
C ALA A 75 5.46 4.55 -3.92
N ASN A 76 5.88 4.64 -2.66
CA ASN A 76 6.77 3.65 -2.05
C ASN A 76 6.00 2.39 -1.64
N THR A 77 6.33 1.26 -2.27
CA THR A 77 5.76 -0.06 -1.97
C THR A 77 6.80 -1.16 -2.11
N THR A 78 6.60 -2.28 -1.43
CA THR A 78 7.33 -3.51 -1.77
C THR A 78 6.75 -4.12 -3.04
N GLY A 79 7.62 -4.46 -3.99
CA GLY A 79 7.26 -5.14 -5.22
C GLY A 79 8.01 -6.47 -5.37
N GLN A 80 7.40 -7.38 -6.13
CA GLN A 80 8.06 -8.62 -6.54
C GLN A 80 8.70 -8.39 -7.92
N THR A 81 9.99 -8.67 -8.02
CA THR A 81 10.83 -8.32 -9.17
C THR A 81 11.47 -9.54 -9.84
N GLY A 82 11.31 -10.72 -9.25
CA GLY A 82 11.92 -11.96 -9.73
C GLY A 82 11.51 -12.35 -11.15
N GLN A 83 10.30 -11.98 -11.59
CA GLN A 83 9.81 -12.27 -12.96
C GLN A 83 10.00 -11.10 -13.94
N THR A 84 10.63 -10.00 -13.51
CA THR A 84 10.76 -8.77 -14.32
C THR A 84 12.18 -8.55 -14.82
N ALA A 85 12.33 -8.14 -16.08
CA ALA A 85 13.62 -7.76 -16.67
C ALA A 85 14.01 -6.32 -16.27
N ILE A 86 14.23 -6.10 -14.98
CA ILE A 86 14.71 -4.82 -14.43
C ILE A 86 16.23 -4.84 -14.25
N GLU A 87 16.83 -3.67 -14.05
CA GLU A 87 18.29 -3.50 -13.93
C GLU A 87 18.92 -4.46 -12.90
N SER A 88 18.31 -4.62 -11.73
CA SER A 88 18.79 -5.55 -10.68
C SER A 88 18.77 -7.03 -11.09
N ARG A 89 18.06 -7.38 -12.17
CA ARG A 89 17.97 -8.74 -12.73
C ARG A 89 18.80 -8.94 -13.99
N VAL A 90 19.41 -7.91 -14.57
CA VAL A 90 20.19 -8.03 -15.82
C VAL A 90 21.31 -9.07 -15.68
N LYS A 91 22.02 -9.09 -14.54
CA LYS A 91 23.09 -10.07 -14.28
C LYS A 91 22.59 -11.40 -13.72
N LYS A 92 21.50 -11.39 -12.95
CA LYS A 92 20.97 -12.59 -12.25
C LYS A 92 19.95 -13.40 -13.07
N GLY A 93 19.46 -12.84 -14.18
CA GLY A 93 18.41 -13.44 -14.99
C GLY A 93 17.02 -13.40 -14.33
N ILE A 94 16.00 -13.85 -15.06
CA ILE A 94 14.62 -13.95 -14.57
C ILE A 94 14.47 -15.24 -13.76
N LEU A 95 13.81 -15.17 -12.60
CA LEU A 95 13.53 -16.33 -11.75
C LEU A 95 12.39 -17.18 -12.30
N PRO A 96 12.48 -18.52 -12.20
CA PRO A 96 11.40 -19.42 -12.60
C PRO A 96 10.17 -19.29 -11.68
N LEU A 97 9.02 -19.80 -12.14
CA LEU A 97 7.83 -19.90 -11.30
C LEU A 97 8.11 -20.71 -10.03
N GLY A 98 7.62 -20.20 -8.90
CA GLY A 98 7.93 -20.71 -7.57
C GLY A 98 9.14 -20.04 -6.91
N SER A 99 9.84 -19.14 -7.62
CA SER A 99 10.92 -18.33 -7.09
C SER A 99 10.60 -16.84 -7.15
N TYR A 100 11.04 -16.07 -6.15
CA TYR A 100 10.68 -14.68 -5.92
C TYR A 100 11.88 -13.85 -5.51
N SER A 101 11.87 -12.59 -5.92
CA SER A 101 12.79 -11.55 -5.44
C SER A 101 11.94 -10.33 -5.07
N PHE A 102 12.27 -9.64 -3.98
CA PHE A 102 11.52 -8.50 -3.47
C PHE A 102 12.39 -7.26 -3.41
N SER A 103 11.83 -6.13 -3.81
CA SER A 103 12.53 -4.85 -3.80
C SER A 103 11.58 -3.73 -3.43
N THR A 104 12.12 -2.66 -2.86
CA THR A 104 11.35 -1.44 -2.65
C THR A 104 11.23 -0.72 -3.98
N ILE A 105 10.00 -0.58 -4.47
CA ILE A 105 9.67 0.25 -5.63
C ILE A 105 9.40 1.65 -5.12
N ARG A 106 10.09 2.63 -5.71
CA ARG A 106 9.93 4.06 -5.41
C ARG A 106 9.79 4.83 -6.71
N ALA A 107 9.01 5.91 -6.71
CA ALA A 107 9.05 6.86 -7.82
C ALA A 107 10.41 7.57 -7.86
N HIS A 108 10.97 7.76 -9.05
CA HIS A 108 12.24 8.47 -9.21
C HIS A 108 12.04 9.95 -8.86
N GLY A 109 12.64 10.39 -7.74
CA GLY A 109 12.46 11.73 -7.20
C GLY A 109 11.08 11.95 -6.58
N TYR A 110 10.95 11.79 -5.26
CA TYR A 110 9.70 12.01 -4.52
C TYR A 110 9.06 13.36 -4.83
N ASN A 111 9.86 14.44 -4.83
CA ASN A 111 9.36 15.78 -5.13
C ASN A 111 8.75 15.87 -6.53
N THR A 112 9.40 15.29 -7.54
CA THR A 112 8.90 15.24 -8.92
C THR A 112 7.58 14.48 -9.00
N TYR A 113 7.48 13.35 -8.31
CA TYR A 113 6.25 12.56 -8.25
C TYR A 113 5.11 13.33 -7.56
N PHE A 114 5.36 13.91 -6.39
CA PHE A 114 4.36 14.68 -5.66
C PHE A 114 3.87 15.89 -6.46
N ILE A 115 4.80 16.65 -7.07
CA ILE A 115 4.47 17.75 -7.97
C ILE A 115 3.61 17.27 -9.15
N SER A 116 3.91 16.10 -9.71
CA SER A 116 3.08 15.54 -10.80
C SER A 116 1.66 15.21 -10.33
N CYS A 117 1.47 14.81 -9.06
CA CYS A 117 0.17 14.52 -8.49
C CYS A 117 -0.66 15.79 -8.25
N LEU A 118 -0.02 16.94 -7.99
CA LEU A 118 -0.72 18.23 -7.83
C LEU A 118 -1.47 18.66 -9.10
N LYS A 119 -1.12 18.12 -10.27
CA LYS A 119 -1.87 18.34 -11.52
C LYS A 119 -3.28 17.79 -11.45
N ASN A 120 -3.55 16.79 -10.61
CA ASN A 120 -4.92 16.30 -10.39
C ASN A 120 -5.82 17.33 -9.69
N LEU A 121 -5.24 18.43 -9.19
CA LEU A 121 -5.95 19.55 -8.57
C LEU A 121 -6.15 20.71 -9.54
N ASP A 122 -5.78 20.54 -10.81
CA ASP A 122 -6.09 21.50 -11.85
C ASP A 122 -7.60 21.47 -12.14
N ASN A 123 -8.23 22.66 -12.20
CA ASN A 123 -9.62 22.83 -12.62
C ASN A 123 -10.64 22.01 -11.82
N ILE A 124 -10.47 21.92 -10.49
CA ILE A 124 -11.48 21.33 -9.60
C ILE A 124 -12.83 22.02 -9.85
N LYS A 125 -13.83 21.24 -10.22
CA LYS A 125 -15.18 21.74 -10.51
C LYS A 125 -15.72 22.52 -9.30
N GLY A 126 -16.22 23.73 -9.55
CA GLY A 126 -16.77 24.60 -8.50
C GLY A 126 -15.76 25.52 -7.82
N LEU A 127 -14.47 25.45 -8.17
CA LEU A 127 -13.46 26.39 -7.69
C LEU A 127 -13.04 27.38 -8.77
N SER A 128 -12.80 28.62 -8.36
CA SER A 128 -12.04 29.60 -9.17
C SER A 128 -10.56 29.23 -9.23
N SER A 129 -9.82 29.77 -10.20
CA SER A 129 -8.37 29.54 -10.31
C SER A 129 -7.60 29.96 -9.05
N SER A 130 -8.00 31.04 -8.39
CA SER A 130 -7.39 31.49 -7.13
C SER A 130 -7.65 30.51 -5.98
N GLN A 131 -8.88 29.99 -5.87
CA GLN A 131 -9.21 28.97 -4.88
C GLN A 131 -8.47 27.65 -5.15
N GLY A 132 -8.38 27.23 -6.42
CA GLY A 132 -7.61 26.05 -6.81
C GLY A 132 -6.13 26.15 -6.42
N LEU A 133 -5.52 27.32 -6.61
CA LEU A 133 -4.13 27.56 -6.17
C LEU A 133 -3.99 27.45 -4.63
N LYS A 134 -4.90 28.07 -3.88
CA LYS A 134 -4.92 27.98 -2.41
C LYS A 134 -5.09 26.55 -1.90
N VAL A 135 -5.93 25.74 -2.56
CA VAL A 135 -6.08 24.31 -2.23
C VAL A 135 -4.76 23.57 -2.45
N LYS A 136 -4.06 23.83 -3.55
CA LYS A 136 -2.74 23.20 -3.79
C LYS A 136 -1.73 23.58 -2.72
N GLU A 137 -1.64 24.86 -2.36
CA GLU A 137 -0.75 25.35 -1.31
C GLU A 137 -1.06 24.70 0.04
N ALA A 138 -2.34 24.60 0.40
CA ALA A 138 -2.77 23.93 1.62
C ALA A 138 -2.45 22.42 1.60
N VAL A 139 -2.63 21.74 0.47
CA VAL A 139 -2.27 20.32 0.31
C VAL A 139 -0.75 20.13 0.45
N VAL A 140 0.05 21.01 -0.14
CA VAL A 140 1.53 21.00 0.01
C VAL A 140 1.91 21.18 1.48
N ALA A 141 1.30 22.14 2.18
CA ALA A 141 1.57 22.41 3.60
C ALA A 141 1.09 21.27 4.53
N ALA A 142 0.01 20.59 4.17
CA ALA A 142 -0.52 19.45 4.92
C ALA A 142 0.14 18.10 4.57
N ASN A 143 0.99 18.06 3.54
CA ASN A 143 1.67 16.86 3.11
C ASN A 143 2.78 16.47 4.08
N ILE A 144 2.71 15.25 4.59
CA ILE A 144 3.76 14.70 5.44
C ILE A 144 4.76 13.95 4.56
N THR A 145 6.04 14.26 4.75
CA THR A 145 7.12 13.56 4.05
C THR A 145 7.45 12.25 4.76
N LYS A 146 7.74 11.22 3.97
CA LYS A 146 8.30 9.97 4.48
C LYS A 146 9.79 10.18 4.77
N PRO A 147 10.34 9.62 5.87
CA PRO A 147 11.79 9.55 6.07
C PRO A 147 12.49 8.85 4.90
N GLU A 148 13.72 9.26 4.54
CA GLU A 148 14.46 8.70 3.40
C GLU A 148 14.72 7.18 3.51
N ASN A 149 14.90 6.71 4.74
CA ASN A 149 15.13 5.31 5.07
C ASN A 149 13.85 4.45 5.09
N ALA A 150 12.69 5.03 4.80
CA ALA A 150 11.44 4.31 4.99
C ALA A 150 11.19 3.24 3.91
N GLY A 151 10.72 2.07 4.32
CA GLY A 151 10.65 0.86 3.50
C GLY A 151 11.88 -0.04 3.63
N ILE A 152 12.99 0.44 4.22
CA ILE A 152 14.15 -0.41 4.56
C ILE A 152 13.75 -1.39 5.66
N GLN A 153 13.05 -0.90 6.70
CA GLN A 153 12.58 -1.76 7.78
C GLN A 153 11.53 -2.76 7.27
N THR A 154 10.59 -2.30 6.42
CA THR A 154 9.62 -3.19 5.74
C THR A 154 10.31 -4.34 5.03
N LEU A 155 11.29 -4.05 4.17
CA LEU A 155 11.97 -5.08 3.36
C LEU A 155 12.84 -5.99 4.23
N GLY A 156 13.54 -5.43 5.22
CA GLY A 156 14.32 -6.21 6.19
C GLY A 156 13.45 -7.18 6.99
N GLN A 157 12.31 -6.71 7.50
CA GLN A 157 11.37 -7.56 8.22
C GLN A 157 10.76 -8.64 7.31
N LEU A 158 10.40 -8.29 6.07
CA LEU A 158 9.92 -9.28 5.10
C LEU A 158 10.95 -10.39 4.89
N LYS A 159 12.23 -10.05 4.67
CA LYS A 159 13.30 -11.04 4.52
C LYS A 159 13.42 -11.93 5.76
N ASN A 160 13.38 -11.34 6.96
CA ASN A 160 13.42 -12.10 8.21
C ASN A 160 12.23 -13.08 8.32
N ASP A 161 11.03 -12.64 7.94
CA ASP A 161 9.84 -13.50 7.96
C ASP A 161 9.95 -14.67 6.96
N LEU A 162 10.54 -14.42 5.78
CA LEU A 162 10.78 -15.44 4.77
C LEU A 162 11.81 -16.48 5.23
N VAL A 163 12.95 -16.03 5.76
CA VAL A 163 14.02 -16.91 6.26
C VAL A 163 13.55 -17.74 7.45
N SER A 164 12.85 -17.11 8.40
CA SER A 164 12.31 -17.79 9.59
C SER A 164 11.07 -18.65 9.30
N ASN A 165 10.56 -18.69 8.06
CA ASN A 165 9.35 -19.41 7.69
C ASN A 165 8.15 -19.04 8.59
N SER A 166 7.93 -17.73 8.77
CA SER A 166 6.87 -17.19 9.61
C SER A 166 5.51 -17.87 9.37
N SER A 167 4.83 -18.25 10.45
CA SER A 167 3.51 -18.90 10.39
C SER A 167 2.45 -18.03 9.71
N THR A 168 2.66 -16.71 9.69
CA THR A 168 1.86 -15.73 8.96
C THR A 168 1.80 -16.03 7.46
N ILE A 169 2.85 -16.62 6.87
CA ILE A 169 2.86 -17.01 5.44
C ILE A 169 1.75 -18.00 5.14
N LYS A 170 1.60 -19.06 5.97
CA LYS A 170 0.53 -20.05 5.79
C LYS A 170 -0.85 -19.39 5.94
N LEU A 171 -1.04 -18.49 6.91
CA LEU A 171 -2.29 -17.74 7.09
C LEU A 171 -2.65 -16.87 5.89
N LEU A 172 -1.67 -16.15 5.32
CA LEU A 172 -1.88 -15.30 4.15
C LEU A 172 -2.15 -16.11 2.87
N ILE A 173 -1.56 -17.30 2.74
CA ILE A 173 -1.93 -18.24 1.68
C ILE A 173 -3.37 -18.72 1.85
N LYS A 174 -3.78 -19.10 3.06
CA LYS A 174 -5.19 -19.47 3.33
C LYS A 174 -6.15 -18.34 2.93
N LYS A 175 -5.85 -17.11 3.33
CA LYS A 175 -6.65 -15.92 2.94
C LYS A 175 -6.68 -15.74 1.42
N THR A 176 -5.53 -15.85 0.75
CA THR A 176 -5.44 -15.69 -0.71
C THR A 176 -6.24 -16.76 -1.47
N LEU A 177 -6.17 -18.01 -1.03
CA LEU A 177 -6.95 -19.12 -1.62
C LEU A 177 -8.46 -18.87 -1.50
N ARG A 178 -8.90 -18.41 -0.32
CA ARG A 178 -10.31 -18.09 -0.08
C ARG A 178 -10.78 -16.92 -0.95
N ASP A 179 -10.06 -15.79 -0.87
CA ASP A 179 -10.52 -14.52 -1.44
C ASP A 179 -10.43 -14.48 -2.98
N HIS A 180 -9.51 -15.24 -3.58
CA HIS A 180 -9.25 -15.18 -5.03
C HIS A 180 -9.58 -16.46 -5.80
N TYR A 181 -9.68 -17.59 -5.11
CA TYR A 181 -9.92 -18.88 -5.77
C TYR A 181 -11.20 -19.57 -5.26
N GLY A 182 -11.88 -19.00 -4.27
CA GLY A 182 -13.13 -19.56 -3.72
C GLY A 182 -12.95 -20.93 -3.07
N VAL A 183 -11.70 -21.29 -2.74
CA VAL A 183 -11.37 -22.58 -2.13
C VAL A 183 -11.43 -22.43 -0.62
N ASP A 184 -12.03 -23.40 0.08
CA ASP A 184 -11.91 -23.47 1.53
C ASP A 184 -10.51 -23.98 1.93
N PRO A 185 -9.64 -23.10 2.46
CA PRO A 185 -8.27 -23.48 2.78
C PRO A 185 -8.16 -24.34 4.05
N ASN A 186 -9.26 -24.56 4.76
CA ASN A 186 -9.32 -25.42 5.95
C ASN A 186 -9.87 -26.82 5.63
N SER A 187 -10.38 -27.04 4.42
CA SER A 187 -10.87 -28.35 3.99
C SER A 187 -9.78 -29.42 3.90
N LYS A 188 -8.51 -29.02 3.75
CA LYS A 188 -7.36 -29.90 3.58
C LYS A 188 -6.10 -29.32 4.21
N GLU A 189 -5.25 -30.17 4.77
CA GLU A 189 -3.91 -29.76 5.21
C GLU A 189 -2.94 -29.61 4.03
N PHE A 190 -2.16 -28.53 4.08
CA PHE A 190 -1.09 -28.26 3.12
C PHE A 190 0.13 -27.68 3.83
N PHE A 191 1.28 -27.77 3.18
CA PHE A 191 2.51 -27.15 3.67
C PHE A 191 3.01 -26.08 2.68
N VAL A 192 3.78 -25.16 3.24
CA VAL A 192 4.57 -24.19 2.50
C VAL A 192 5.87 -24.00 3.27
N LYS A 193 7.00 -24.00 2.56
CA LYS A 193 8.30 -23.60 3.07
C LYS A 193 8.94 -22.64 2.09
N ILE A 194 9.60 -21.62 2.63
CA ILE A 194 10.40 -20.68 1.86
C ILE A 194 11.87 -20.99 2.12
N HIS A 195 12.62 -21.13 1.03
CA HIS A 195 14.05 -21.39 1.02
C HIS A 195 14.75 -20.18 0.44
N GLN A 196 15.74 -19.64 1.13
CA GLN A 196 16.62 -18.63 0.56
C GLN A 196 17.56 -19.31 -0.45
N ILE A 197 17.67 -18.76 -1.66
CA ILE A 197 18.54 -19.27 -2.73
C ILE A 197 19.63 -18.26 -3.14
N ASP A 198 19.48 -17.00 -2.74
CA ASP A 198 20.47 -15.91 -2.82
C ASP A 198 20.09 -14.82 -1.78
N ASP A 199 20.86 -13.76 -1.64
CA ASP A 199 20.66 -12.65 -0.68
C ASP A 199 19.27 -12.00 -0.78
N ASP A 200 18.72 -11.95 -1.99
CA ASP A 200 17.41 -11.36 -2.31
C ASP A 200 16.42 -12.34 -2.94
N ASP A 201 16.86 -13.58 -3.22
CA ASP A 201 16.07 -14.55 -3.97
C ASP A 201 15.63 -15.72 -3.10
N PHE A 202 14.35 -16.08 -3.25
CA PHE A 202 13.68 -17.08 -2.44
C PHE A 202 12.94 -18.07 -3.33
N ARG A 203 12.83 -19.32 -2.91
CA ARG A 203 12.05 -20.37 -3.57
C ARG A 203 11.02 -20.95 -2.61
N SER A 204 9.77 -21.05 -3.06
CA SER A 204 8.72 -21.73 -2.31
C SER A 204 8.67 -23.21 -2.65
N GLU A 205 8.59 -24.04 -1.62
CA GLU A 205 8.25 -25.45 -1.68
C GLU A 205 6.86 -25.65 -1.08
N THR A 206 5.93 -26.22 -1.84
CA THR A 206 4.53 -26.37 -1.40
C THR A 206 3.79 -27.45 -2.18
N ASN A 207 2.80 -28.08 -1.54
CA ASN A 207 1.88 -29.03 -2.17
C ASN A 207 0.51 -28.44 -2.54
N ILE A 208 0.29 -27.13 -2.40
CA ILE A 208 -1.04 -26.52 -2.64
C ILE A 208 -1.59 -26.77 -4.06
N GLY A 209 -0.72 -26.95 -5.06
CA GLY A 209 -1.13 -27.32 -6.42
C GLY A 209 -1.90 -28.63 -6.46
N ASN A 210 -1.37 -29.66 -5.82
CA ASN A 210 -1.99 -30.98 -5.76
C ASN A 210 -3.23 -30.99 -4.86
N ILE A 211 -3.14 -30.31 -3.71
CA ILE A 211 -4.22 -30.29 -2.70
C ILE A 211 -5.48 -29.58 -3.22
N PHE A 212 -5.29 -28.47 -3.95
CA PHE A 212 -6.38 -27.59 -4.40
C PHE A 212 -6.56 -27.58 -5.92
N ASN A 213 -5.94 -28.52 -6.64
CA ASN A 213 -6.02 -28.65 -8.10
C ASN A 213 -5.67 -27.34 -8.84
N LEU A 214 -4.56 -26.72 -8.45
CA LEU A 214 -4.04 -25.49 -9.04
C LEU A 214 -2.86 -25.81 -9.96
N ASP A 215 -2.86 -25.23 -11.15
CA ASP A 215 -1.71 -25.24 -12.05
C ASP A 215 -0.53 -24.41 -11.47
N LYS A 216 0.65 -24.58 -12.07
CA LYS A 216 1.89 -23.96 -11.58
C LYS A 216 1.82 -22.42 -11.54
N GLU A 217 1.12 -21.80 -12.49
CA GLU A 217 0.97 -20.35 -12.54
C GLU A 217 0.09 -19.85 -11.39
N LYS A 218 -1.04 -20.51 -11.13
CA LYS A 218 -1.91 -20.20 -10.00
C LYS A 218 -1.20 -20.41 -8.67
N VAL A 219 -0.45 -21.51 -8.51
CA VAL A 219 0.38 -21.73 -7.31
C VAL A 219 1.34 -20.57 -7.10
N HIS A 220 2.06 -20.17 -8.15
CA HIS A 220 2.98 -19.04 -8.09
C HIS A 220 2.26 -17.74 -7.70
N LYS A 221 1.10 -17.44 -8.30
CA LYS A 221 0.32 -16.22 -8.00
C LYS A 221 -0.24 -16.20 -6.59
N VAL A 222 -0.70 -17.35 -6.07
CA VAL A 222 -1.17 -17.49 -4.68
C VAL A 222 -0.04 -17.15 -3.71
N VAL A 223 1.12 -17.79 -3.88
CA VAL A 223 2.27 -17.56 -3.00
C VAL A 223 2.78 -16.13 -3.17
N GLN A 224 2.94 -15.62 -4.40
CA GLN A 224 3.34 -14.24 -4.68
C GLN A 224 2.47 -13.24 -3.92
N LYS A 225 1.15 -13.39 -4.01
CA LYS A 225 0.20 -12.46 -3.38
C LYS A 225 0.22 -12.56 -1.86
N ALA A 226 0.39 -13.74 -1.30
CA ALA A 226 0.57 -13.92 0.13
C ALA A 226 1.85 -13.23 0.64
N LEU A 227 2.97 -13.41 -0.05
CA LEU A 227 4.25 -12.79 0.34
C LEU A 227 4.22 -11.25 0.17
N LEU A 228 3.58 -10.73 -0.87
CA LEU A 228 3.35 -9.28 -1.01
C LEU A 228 2.43 -8.74 0.10
N SER A 229 1.42 -9.51 0.51
CA SER A 229 0.54 -9.12 1.63
C SER A 229 1.30 -9.07 2.96
N LEU A 230 2.30 -9.94 3.14
CA LEU A 230 3.21 -9.89 4.29
C LEU A 230 4.07 -8.63 4.27
N GLY A 231 4.64 -8.27 3.11
CA GLY A 231 5.32 -6.99 2.91
C GLY A 231 4.42 -5.79 3.22
N GLY A 232 3.15 -5.83 2.78
CA GLY A 232 2.17 -4.80 3.10
C GLY A 232 1.82 -4.71 4.59
N LEU A 233 1.83 -5.83 5.32
CA LEU A 233 1.66 -5.82 6.78
C LEU A 233 2.85 -5.13 7.46
N ASN A 234 4.07 -5.50 7.05
CA ASN A 234 5.29 -4.90 7.59
C ASN A 234 5.36 -3.40 7.28
N GLN A 235 4.92 -2.98 6.09
CA GLN A 235 4.80 -1.58 5.72
C GLN A 235 3.85 -0.81 6.65
N ARG A 236 2.71 -1.38 7.00
CA ARG A 236 1.78 -0.73 7.94
C ARG A 236 2.39 -0.58 9.33
N ILE A 237 3.12 -1.59 9.81
CA ILE A 237 3.81 -1.52 11.10
C ILE A 237 4.85 -0.39 11.07
N GLU A 238 5.63 -0.30 10.00
CA GLU A 238 6.59 0.79 9.81
C GLU A 238 5.88 2.16 9.76
N GLU A 239 4.79 2.29 9.01
CA GLU A 239 4.00 3.53 8.95
C GLU A 239 3.44 3.92 10.31
N MET A 240 2.95 2.96 11.10
CA MET A 240 2.47 3.23 12.46
C MET A 240 3.56 3.81 13.35
N ASN A 241 4.77 3.25 13.27
CA ASN A 241 5.92 3.72 14.03
C ASN A 241 6.41 5.09 13.55
N VAL A 242 6.51 5.29 12.23
CA VAL A 242 7.01 6.53 11.64
C VAL A 242 6.07 7.70 11.94
N TYR A 243 4.76 7.49 11.81
CA TYR A 243 3.77 8.56 11.93
C TYR A 243 3.14 8.66 13.31
N GLN A 244 3.52 7.77 14.24
CA GLN A 244 2.92 7.69 15.57
C GLN A 244 1.40 7.65 15.47
N ALA A 245 0.90 6.83 14.54
CA ALA A 245 -0.51 6.69 14.22
C ALA A 245 -0.89 5.22 14.18
N ILE A 246 -2.14 4.87 14.48
CA ILE A 246 -2.63 3.54 14.16
C ILE A 246 -2.86 3.41 12.65
N SER A 247 -2.70 2.21 12.10
CA SER A 247 -3.05 1.89 10.72
C SER A 247 -4.33 1.06 10.70
N GLY A 248 -5.24 1.37 9.78
CA GLY A 248 -6.50 0.64 9.67
C GLY A 248 -6.32 -0.82 9.27
N PHE A 249 -7.12 -1.72 9.85
CA PHE A 249 -7.30 -3.07 9.31
C PHE A 249 -8.17 -2.99 8.04
N MET A 250 -7.55 -2.83 6.88
CA MET A 250 -8.27 -2.92 5.61
C MET A 250 -8.80 -4.35 5.41
N ARG A 251 -10.11 -4.48 5.17
CA ARG A 251 -10.77 -5.73 4.78
C ARG A 251 -10.46 -6.09 3.34
#